data_AF-V5IAK7-F1
#
_entry.id   AF-V5IAK7-F1
#
_cell.length_a   1.000
_cell.length_b   1.000
_cell.length_c   1.000
_cell.angle_alpha   90.00
_cell.angle_beta   90.00
_cell.angle_gamma   90.00
#
_symmetry.space_group_name_H-M   'P 1'
#
loop_
_entity.id
_entity.type
_entity.pdbx_description
1 polymer ?
#
loop_
_entity_poly.entity_id
_entity_poly.type
_entity_poly.pdbx_seq_one_letter_code
_entity_poly.pdbx_strand_id
1 'polypeptide(L)'
;LSHTFINKKGSIIPCRTALVDLGVNQVDPGLAPDGSHCGEGKMCVNQKCMSVSSLRKMGPACPQDCNGNGWCNNKGHCHCKDGFAPPYCDNPGPGGSMDSG
;
A
#
# COMPACT_ATOMS: atom_id res chain seq x y z
N LEU A 1 -20.16 20.69 -15.18
CA LEU A 1 -20.09 19.52 -14.27
C LEU A 1 -21.04 18.47 -14.78
N SER A 2 -20.55 17.34 -15.30
CA SER A 2 -21.42 16.21 -15.64
C SER A 2 -21.98 15.63 -14.36
N HIS A 3 -23.31 15.54 -14.29
CA HIS A 3 -24.02 14.91 -13.19
C HIS A 3 -24.59 13.59 -13.67
N THR A 4 -24.23 12.52 -12.98
CA THR A 4 -24.85 11.21 -13.16
C THR A 4 -25.58 10.86 -11.87
N PHE A 5 -26.69 10.14 -11.95
CA PHE A 5 -27.48 9.76 -10.77
C PHE A 5 -27.51 8.24 -10.64
N ILE A 6 -27.35 7.75 -9.41
CA ILE A 6 -27.49 6.33 -9.07
C ILE A 6 -28.72 6.19 -8.17
N ASN A 7 -29.62 5.26 -8.50
CA ASN A 7 -30.73 4.90 -7.62
C ASN A 7 -30.29 3.74 -6.73
N LYS A 8 -30.25 3.98 -5.42
CA LYS A 8 -29.99 2.97 -4.40
C LYS A 8 -31.23 2.79 -3.54
N LYS A 9 -32.04 1.76 -3.84
CA LYS A 9 -33.27 1.41 -3.10
C LYS A 9 -34.22 2.61 -2.91
N GLY A 10 -34.44 3.39 -3.97
CA GLY A 10 -35.30 4.59 -3.97
C GLY A 10 -34.58 5.88 -3.58
N SER A 11 -33.35 5.82 -3.04
CA SER A 11 -32.53 7.00 -2.79
C SER A 11 -31.76 7.39 -4.05
N ILE A 12 -31.96 8.61 -4.53
CA ILE A 12 -31.21 9.16 -5.68
C ILE A 12 -29.92 9.79 -5.17
N ILE A 13 -28.78 9.20 -5.55
CA ILE A 13 -27.45 9.66 -5.16
C ILE A 13 -26.82 10.39 -6.36
N PRO A 14 -26.51 11.70 -6.24
CA PRO A 14 -25.81 12.43 -7.28
C PRO A 14 -24.32 12.07 -7.28
N CYS A 15 -23.83 11.67 -8.44
CA CYS A 15 -22.41 11.44 -8.71
C CYS A 15 -21.87 12.62 -9.50
N ARG A 16 -20.77 13.20 -9.01
CA ARG A 16 -20.10 14.35 -9.63
C ARG A 16 -18.67 13.94 -9.95
N THR A 17 -18.18 14.34 -11.11
CA THR A 17 -16.81 14.10 -11.56
C THR A 17 -16.08 15.42 -11.75
N ALA A 18 -14.77 15.41 -11.50
CA ALA A 18 -13.86 16.47 -11.87
C ALA A 18 -12.83 15.84 -12.82
N LEU A 19 -12.63 16.47 -13.97
CA LEU A 19 -11.53 16.17 -14.88
C LEU A 19 -10.55 17.33 -14.75
N VAL A 20 -9.34 17.04 -14.28
CA VAL A 20 -8.32 18.06 -14.07
C VAL A 20 -7.11 17.70 -14.92
N ASP A 21 -6.93 18.43 -16.02
CA ASP A 21 -5.76 18.31 -16.88
C ASP A 21 -4.63 19.19 -16.34
N LEU A 22 -3.63 18.54 -15.74
CA LEU A 22 -2.40 19.19 -15.25
C LEU A 22 -1.23 19.04 -16.24
N GLY A 23 -1.53 18.64 -17.48
CA GLY A 23 -0.57 18.35 -18.54
C GLY A 23 -0.27 16.85 -18.70
N VAL A 24 0.33 16.49 -19.83
CA VAL A 24 0.57 15.10 -20.27
C VAL A 24 1.42 14.22 -19.34
N ASN A 25 2.11 14.84 -18.38
CA ASN A 25 3.01 14.15 -17.44
C ASN A 25 2.36 13.91 -16.06
N GLN A 26 1.12 14.36 -15.85
CA GLN A 26 0.43 14.21 -14.58
C GLN A 26 -0.83 13.37 -14.75
N VAL A 27 -1.04 12.44 -13.82
CA VAL A 27 -2.29 11.69 -13.72
C VAL A 27 -3.36 12.62 -13.17
N ASP A 28 -4.56 12.57 -13.75
CA ASP A 28 -5.70 13.37 -13.31
C ASP A 28 -5.98 13.09 -11.81
N PRO A 29 -5.88 14.10 -10.92
CA PRO A 29 -6.14 13.93 -9.49
C PRO A 29 -7.60 13.58 -9.17
N GLY A 30 -8.52 13.67 -10.14
CA GLY A 30 -9.88 13.15 -10.04
C GLY A 30 -9.97 11.62 -10.09
N LEU A 31 -8.90 10.92 -10.47
CA LEU A 31 -8.83 9.46 -10.46
C LEU A 31 -8.48 8.93 -9.07
N ALA A 32 -8.84 7.66 -8.82
CA ALA A 32 -8.46 6.99 -7.58
C ALA A 32 -6.92 6.93 -7.47
N PRO A 33 -6.32 7.48 -6.41
CA PRO A 33 -4.87 7.49 -6.26
C PRO A 33 -4.34 6.11 -5.89
N ASP A 34 -3.09 5.86 -6.26
CA ASP A 34 -2.38 4.64 -5.88
C ASP A 34 -2.31 4.50 -4.35
N GLY A 35 -2.48 3.27 -3.86
CA GLY A 35 -2.61 2.95 -2.44
C GLY A 35 -4.04 3.02 -1.89
N SER A 36 -5.00 3.60 -2.61
CA SER A 36 -6.40 3.64 -2.16
C SER A 36 -7.00 2.24 -1.97
N HIS A 37 -7.73 2.03 -0.88
CA HIS A 37 -8.45 0.77 -0.65
C HIS A 37 -9.55 0.58 -1.70
N CYS A 38 -9.52 -0.55 -2.40
CA CYS A 38 -10.51 -0.92 -3.41
C CYS A 38 -11.22 -2.26 -3.13
N GLY A 39 -10.86 -2.92 -2.03
CA GLY A 39 -11.42 -4.18 -1.57
C GLY A 39 -10.55 -4.80 -0.48
N GLU A 40 -11.09 -5.82 0.19
CA GLU A 40 -10.37 -6.50 1.27
C GLU A 40 -9.02 -7.06 0.79
N GLY A 41 -7.93 -6.65 1.45
CA GLY A 41 -6.57 -7.02 1.07
C GLY A 41 -6.11 -6.50 -0.31
N LYS A 42 -6.80 -5.49 -0.87
CA LYS A 42 -6.52 -4.92 -2.19
C LYS A 42 -6.38 -3.41 -2.17
N MET A 43 -5.55 -2.88 -3.07
CA MET A 43 -5.37 -1.45 -3.27
C MET A 43 -5.28 -1.09 -4.75
N CYS A 44 -5.60 0.16 -5.07
CA CYS A 44 -5.40 0.72 -6.41
C CYS A 44 -3.90 0.89 -6.68
N VAL A 45 -3.44 0.41 -7.83
CA VAL A 45 -2.10 0.71 -8.39
C VAL A 45 -2.27 0.86 -9.89
N ASN A 46 -1.82 1.98 -10.45
CA ASN A 46 -1.99 2.31 -11.88
C ASN A 46 -3.43 2.03 -12.36
N GLN A 47 -4.40 2.53 -11.58
CA GLN A 47 -5.84 2.47 -11.88
C GLN A 47 -6.40 1.04 -11.94
N LYS A 48 -5.68 0.06 -11.37
CA LYS A 48 -6.12 -1.33 -11.22
C LYS A 48 -6.23 -1.70 -9.74
N CYS A 49 -7.29 -2.42 -9.38
CA CYS A 49 -7.43 -2.98 -8.03
C CYS A 49 -6.63 -4.28 -7.91
N MET A 50 -5.47 -4.21 -7.24
CA MET A 50 -4.51 -5.30 -7.12
C MET A 50 -4.40 -5.80 -5.67
N SER A 51 -4.04 -7.07 -5.46
CA SER A 51 -3.82 -7.60 -4.12
C SER A 51 -2.54 -7.04 -3.50
N VAL A 52 -2.63 -6.61 -2.23
CA VAL A 52 -1.49 -6.12 -1.46
C VAL A 52 -0.40 -7.19 -1.34
N SER A 53 -0.79 -8.47 -1.22
CA SER A 53 0.15 -9.59 -1.16
C SER A 53 0.98 -9.75 -2.44
N SER A 54 0.40 -9.53 -3.62
CA SER A 54 1.14 -9.60 -4.89
C SER A 54 2.08 -8.41 -5.04
N LEU A 55 1.64 -7.21 -4.63
CA LEU A 55 2.46 -6.00 -4.68
C LEU A 55 3.65 -6.07 -3.72
N ARG A 56 3.47 -6.62 -2.51
CA ARG A 56 4.58 -6.86 -1.56
C ARG A 56 5.66 -7.76 -2.13
N LYS A 57 5.29 -8.77 -2.93
CA LYS A 57 6.25 -9.66 -3.62
C LYS A 57 7.06 -8.98 -4.72
N MET A 58 6.58 -7.84 -5.25
CA MET A 58 7.31 -7.04 -6.24
C MET A 58 8.29 -6.06 -5.59
N GLY A 59 8.16 -5.82 -4.28
CA GLY A 59 9.06 -4.96 -3.52
C GLY A 59 10.37 -5.66 -3.13
N PRO A 60 11.28 -4.94 -2.47
CA PRO A 60 12.49 -5.52 -1.90
C PRO A 60 12.17 -6.73 -1.01
N ALA A 61 12.82 -7.85 -1.28
CA ALA A 61 12.63 -9.07 -0.50
C ALA A 61 13.47 -9.00 0.78
N CYS A 62 12.83 -9.20 1.93
CA CYS A 62 13.57 -9.41 3.16
C CYS A 62 14.04 -10.86 3.29
N PRO A 63 15.24 -11.09 3.83
CA PRO A 63 15.77 -12.42 4.09
C PRO A 63 14.85 -13.21 5.03
N GLN A 64 14.42 -14.40 4.60
CA GLN A 64 13.59 -15.34 5.36
C GLN A 64 12.33 -14.71 5.98
N ASP A 65 11.77 -13.66 5.37
CA ASP A 65 10.64 -12.89 5.91
C ASP A 65 10.87 -12.44 7.37
N CYS A 66 12.10 -12.00 7.66
CA CYS A 66 12.54 -11.60 9.00
C CYS A 66 12.33 -12.71 10.05
N ASN A 67 12.39 -13.97 9.63
CA ASN A 67 12.11 -15.15 10.44
C ASN A 67 10.78 -15.09 11.21
N GLY A 68 9.80 -14.31 10.72
CA GLY A 68 8.53 -14.05 11.43
C GLY A 68 8.64 -13.14 12.66
N ASN A 69 9.84 -12.67 12.96
CA ASN A 69 10.20 -11.91 14.17
C ASN A 69 10.45 -10.43 13.89
N GLY A 70 10.04 -9.92 12.73
CA GLY A 70 10.20 -8.53 12.38
C GLY A 70 9.30 -8.07 11.25
N TRP A 71 9.49 -6.82 10.85
CA TRP A 71 8.81 -6.19 9.72
C TRP A 71 9.82 -5.82 8.64
N CYS A 72 9.52 -6.19 7.41
CA CYS A 72 10.30 -5.80 6.25
C CYS A 72 10.04 -4.34 5.87
N ASN A 73 11.10 -3.54 5.75
CA ASN A 73 10.98 -2.15 5.31
C ASN A 73 11.19 -2.00 3.79
N ASN A 74 11.09 -0.76 3.31
CA ASN A 74 11.22 -0.42 1.89
C ASN A 74 12.64 -0.54 1.33
N LYS A 75 13.64 -0.87 2.15
CA LYS A 75 15.01 -1.19 1.72
C LYS A 75 15.29 -2.68 1.66
N GLY A 76 14.33 -3.53 2.06
CA GLY A 76 14.54 -4.97 2.17
C GLY A 76 15.31 -5.37 3.44
N HIS A 77 15.30 -4.51 4.46
CA HIS A 77 15.87 -4.82 5.77
C HIS A 77 14.78 -5.08 6.80
N CYS A 78 15.11 -5.90 7.80
CA CYS A 78 14.21 -6.25 8.88
C CYS A 78 14.33 -5.26 10.05
N HIS A 79 13.17 -4.82 10.53
CA HIS A 79 13.02 -4.22 11.84
C HIS A 79 12.49 -5.29 12.81
N CYS A 80 13.35 -5.74 13.71
CA CYS A 80 13.08 -6.84 14.62
C CYS A 80 12.22 -6.41 15.81
N LYS A 81 11.35 -7.33 16.25
CA LYS A 81 10.60 -7.22 17.51
C LYS A 81 11.57 -7.30 18.69
N ASP A 82 11.15 -6.74 19.83
CA ASP A 82 11.86 -6.89 21.09
C ASP A 82 12.15 -8.37 21.39
N GLY A 83 13.37 -8.66 21.83
CA GLY A 83 13.86 -10.02 22.00
C GLY A 83 14.61 -10.57 20.79
N PHE A 84 14.64 -9.89 19.64
CA PHE A 84 15.36 -10.33 18.43
C PHE A 84 16.33 -9.27 17.90
N ALA A 85 17.47 -9.69 17.39
CA ALA A 85 18.51 -8.83 16.83
C ALA A 85 18.42 -8.74 15.30
N PRO A 86 18.62 -7.54 14.71
CA PRO A 86 18.87 -7.41 13.28
C PRO A 86 20.20 -8.09 12.89
N PRO A 87 20.42 -8.44 11.61
CA PRO A 87 19.64 -8.05 10.43
C PRO A 87 18.52 -9.03 10.04
N TYR A 88 18.48 -10.23 10.63
CA TYR A 88 17.58 -11.32 10.21
C TYR A 88 16.47 -11.63 11.22
N CYS A 89 16.55 -11.11 12.45
CA CYS A 89 15.62 -11.42 13.55
C CYS A 89 15.57 -12.91 13.93
N ASP A 90 16.70 -13.60 13.79
CA ASP A 90 16.92 -15.02 14.13
C ASP A 90 17.68 -15.21 15.45
N ASN A 91 18.36 -14.17 15.93
CA ASN A 91 19.14 -14.19 17.15
C ASN A 91 18.48 -13.37 18.26
N PRO A 92 18.67 -13.70 19.55
CA PRO A 92 18.21 -12.88 20.65
C PRO A 92 18.83 -11.48 20.64
N GLY A 93 18.04 -10.44 20.96
CA GLY A 93 18.53 -9.06 21.00
C GLY A 93 17.52 -8.05 21.50
N PRO A 94 17.90 -6.76 21.56
CA PRO A 94 17.03 -5.71 22.08
C PRO A 94 15.90 -5.28 21.13
N GLY A 95 15.82 -5.81 19.90
CA GLY A 95 14.94 -5.29 18.84
C GLY A 95 15.66 -4.32 17.89
N GLY A 96 14.89 -3.63 17.05
CA GLY A 96 15.39 -2.54 16.19
C GLY A 96 15.74 -2.95 14.76
N SER A 97 16.33 -2.05 13.99
CA SER A 97 16.78 -2.33 12.61
C SER A 97 18.21 -1.86 12.36
N MET A 98 18.79 -2.33 11.26
CA MET A 98 20.09 -1.81 10.79
C MET A 98 20.01 -0.38 10.25
N ASP A 99 18.81 0.09 9.87
CA ASP A 99 18.60 1.39 9.24
C ASP A 99 18.34 2.51 10.24
N SER A 100 17.96 2.16 11.46
CA SER A 100 17.61 3.07 12.53
C SER A 100 17.93 2.36 13.83
N GLY A 101 19.00 2.83 14.49
CA GLY A 101 19.43 2.38 15.81
C GLY A 101 18.48 2.81 16.90
#